data_AF-A0A7Y2JF86-F1
#
_entry.id   AF-A0A7Y2JF86-F1
#
_cell.length_a   1.000
_cell.length_b   1.000
_cell.length_c   1.000
_cell.angle_alpha   90.00
_cell.angle_beta   90.00
_cell.angle_gamma   90.00
#
_symmetry.space_group_name_H-M   'P 1'
#
loop_
_entity.id
_entity.type
_entity.pdbx_description
1 polymer ?
#
loop_
_entity_poly.entity_id
_entity_poly.type
_entity_poly.pdbx_seq_one_letter_code
_entity_poly.pdbx_strand_id
1 'polypeptide(L)'
;LEGEFSSVYDNRILPFDIDDYKDKSATTKMVVISDGDVVKNEILKNQPQPLGFDRFTGRQFGNKEFLLNVVNYLLDDSGLINIRAKELQIAYLDAEKVDDEKLKWQLINIAIPLVLLFAFGYLFNYFRKKKYS
;
A
#
# COMPACT_ATOMS: atom_id res chain seq x y z
N LEU A 1 2.36 19.09 8.16
CA LEU A 1 3.39 20.02 8.67
C LEU A 1 4.10 19.33 9.82
N GLU A 2 5.41 19.41 9.86
CA GLU A 2 6.22 18.78 10.93
C GLU A 2 7.39 19.69 11.28
N GLY A 3 7.74 19.73 12.56
CA GLY A 3 8.86 20.54 13.06
C GLY A 3 8.50 21.28 14.33
N GLU A 4 9.24 22.35 14.59
CA GLU A 4 9.00 23.26 15.70
C GLU A 4 8.13 24.42 15.23
N PHE A 5 7.12 24.76 16.02
CA PHE A 5 6.20 25.87 15.75
C PHE A 5 6.44 27.00 16.75
N SER A 6 6.42 28.24 16.27
CA SER A 6 6.50 29.42 17.14
C SER A 6 5.22 29.56 17.96
N SER A 7 5.39 29.87 19.24
CA SER A 7 4.30 30.11 20.17
C SER A 7 3.51 31.35 19.77
N VAL A 8 2.19 31.34 19.98
CA VAL A 8 1.35 32.53 19.78
C VAL A 8 1.76 33.69 20.71
N TYR A 9 2.38 33.36 21.84
CA TYR A 9 2.90 34.31 22.82
C TYR A 9 4.35 34.71 22.56
N ASP A 10 4.98 34.25 21.49
CA ASP A 10 6.30 34.70 21.07
C ASP A 10 6.27 36.21 20.79
N ASN A 11 7.26 36.93 21.30
CA ASN A 11 7.36 38.40 21.27
C ASN A 11 6.14 39.16 21.84
N ARG A 12 5.36 38.55 22.75
CA ARG A 12 4.26 39.22 23.47
C ARG A 12 4.59 39.42 24.94
N ILE A 13 4.06 40.48 25.53
CA ILE A 13 4.12 40.71 26.97
C ILE A 13 3.21 39.68 27.66
N LEU A 14 3.78 38.88 28.56
CA LEU A 14 3.04 37.87 29.31
C LEU A 14 2.22 38.54 30.43
N PRO A 15 0.96 38.11 30.64
CA PRO A 15 0.10 38.68 31.68
C PRO A 15 0.51 38.27 33.11
N PHE A 16 1.34 37.25 33.26
CA PHE A 16 1.89 36.76 34.52
C PHE A 16 3.19 35.99 34.24
N ASP A 17 4.05 35.86 35.25
CA ASP A 17 5.29 35.07 35.15
C ASP A 17 4.96 33.57 35.05
N ILE A 18 5.60 32.90 34.09
CA ILE A 18 5.43 31.47 33.83
C ILE A 18 6.80 30.80 33.94
N ASP A 19 6.95 29.86 34.86
CA ASP A 19 8.24 29.23 35.16
C ASP A 19 8.83 28.42 33.97
N ASP A 20 7.98 27.90 33.09
CA ASP A 20 8.35 27.07 31.92
C ASP A 20 7.84 27.68 30.59
N TYR A 21 8.03 28.98 30.38
CA TYR A 21 7.68 29.61 29.10
C TYR A 21 8.47 28.99 27.93
N LYS A 22 7.76 28.63 26.87
CA LYS A 22 8.33 28.12 25.61
C LYS A 22 7.93 29.03 24.47
N ASP A 23 8.93 29.66 23.86
CA ASP A 23 8.82 30.45 22.63
C ASP A 23 8.62 29.57 21.39
N LYS A 24 9.13 28.34 21.43
CA LYS A 24 8.94 27.32 20.38
C LYS A 24 8.45 25.99 20.95
N SER A 25 7.64 25.29 20.17
CA SER A 25 7.23 23.92 20.50
C SER A 25 8.41 22.96 20.35
N ALA A 26 8.34 21.82 21.03
CA ALA A 26 9.12 20.66 20.61
C ALA A 26 8.75 20.24 19.18
N THR A 27 9.52 19.35 18.56
CA THR A 27 9.20 18.77 17.27
C THR A 27 7.84 18.08 17.33
N THR A 28 6.85 18.61 16.63
CA THR A 28 5.47 18.12 16.59
C THR A 28 4.98 18.02 15.15
N LYS A 29 3.84 17.37 14.98
CA LYS A 29 3.19 17.16 13.69
C LYS A 29 1.82 17.84 13.70
N MET A 30 1.43 18.43 12.58
CA MET A 30 0.14 19.09 12.38
C MET A 30 -0.40 18.80 10.99
N VAL A 31 -1.69 18.47 10.91
CA VAL A 31 -2.42 18.33 9.64
C VAL A 31 -3.43 19.47 9.53
N VAL A 32 -3.46 20.13 8.38
CA VAL A 32 -4.38 21.23 8.08
C VAL A 32 -5.28 20.78 6.94
N ILE A 33 -6.59 20.84 7.17
CA ILE A 33 -7.60 20.51 6.17
C ILE A 33 -8.46 21.76 5.97
N SER A 34 -8.56 22.21 4.71
CA SER A 34 -9.25 23.46 4.36
C SER A 34 -10.78 23.34 4.38
N ASP A 35 -11.31 22.12 4.30
CA ASP A 35 -12.75 21.84 4.19
C ASP A 35 -13.25 21.05 5.40
N GLY A 36 -14.24 21.60 6.10
CA GLY A 36 -14.85 20.98 7.28
C GLY A 36 -15.83 19.84 6.95
N ASP A 37 -16.28 19.71 5.72
CA ASP A 37 -17.23 18.65 5.35
C ASP A 37 -16.55 17.26 5.30
N VAL A 38 -15.22 17.20 5.28
CA VAL A 38 -14.46 15.94 5.26
C VAL A 38 -14.75 15.03 6.47
N VAL A 39 -15.11 15.62 7.62
CA VAL A 39 -15.40 14.91 8.88
C VAL A 39 -16.91 14.72 9.13
N LYS A 40 -17.76 15.20 8.23
CA LYS A 40 -19.21 15.26 8.43
C LYS A 40 -19.90 14.01 7.93
N ASN A 41 -20.65 13.34 8.80
CA ASN A 41 -21.56 12.28 8.41
C ASN A 41 -22.89 12.85 7.96
N GLU A 42 -23.42 12.36 6.84
CA GLU A 42 -24.79 12.64 6.45
C GLU A 42 -25.77 11.84 7.31
N ILE A 43 -26.96 12.41 7.56
CA ILE A 43 -28.01 11.75 8.34
C ILE A 43 -29.15 11.35 7.39
N LEU A 44 -29.54 10.10 7.45
CA LEU A 44 -30.69 9.57 6.72
C LEU A 44 -31.64 8.89 7.71
N LYS A 45 -32.91 9.31 7.74
CA LYS A 45 -33.93 8.76 8.65
C LYS A 45 -33.44 8.72 10.12
N ASN A 46 -32.78 9.79 10.56
CA ASN A 46 -32.20 9.90 11.89
C ASN A 46 -31.08 8.88 12.20
N GLN A 47 -30.48 8.27 11.16
CA GLN A 47 -29.32 7.39 11.29
C GLN A 47 -28.11 7.99 10.56
N PRO A 48 -26.94 8.08 11.23
CA PRO A 48 -25.73 8.56 10.59
C PRO A 48 -25.26 7.55 9.54
N GLN A 49 -24.96 8.05 8.35
CA GLN A 49 -24.36 7.26 7.29
C GLN A 49 -22.84 7.12 7.52
N PRO A 50 -22.20 6.12 6.92
CA PRO A 50 -20.74 6.01 6.93
C PRO A 50 -20.06 7.30 6.47
N LEU A 51 -18.93 7.65 7.07
CA LEU A 51 -18.22 8.89 6.73
C LEU A 51 -17.66 8.79 5.31
N GLY A 52 -17.89 9.82 4.49
CA GLY A 52 -17.50 9.81 3.08
C GLY A 52 -18.47 9.07 2.16
N PHE A 53 -19.63 8.62 2.63
CA PHE A 53 -20.67 8.09 1.75
C PHE A 53 -21.44 9.24 1.08
N ASP A 54 -21.42 9.29 -0.25
CA ASP A 54 -22.22 10.21 -1.05
C ASP A 54 -23.51 9.53 -1.51
N ARG A 55 -24.64 10.06 -1.05
CA ARG A 55 -25.98 9.51 -1.31
C ARG A 55 -26.49 9.76 -2.73
N PHE A 56 -26.00 10.80 -3.40
CA PHE A 56 -26.44 11.10 -4.77
C PHE A 56 -25.76 10.19 -5.78
N THR A 57 -24.47 9.89 -5.55
CA THR A 57 -23.69 9.02 -6.42
C THR A 57 -23.66 7.57 -5.96
N GLY A 58 -24.05 7.28 -4.72
CA GLY A 58 -23.96 5.96 -4.09
C GLY A 58 -22.52 5.50 -3.86
N ARG A 59 -21.54 6.41 -3.91
CA ARG A 59 -20.12 6.10 -3.81
C ARG A 59 -19.62 6.30 -2.39
N GLN A 60 -18.72 5.40 -1.97
CA GLN A 60 -17.99 5.51 -0.71
C GLN A 60 -16.61 6.12 -0.97
N PHE A 61 -16.38 7.32 -0.45
CA PHE A 61 -15.07 7.96 -0.43
C PHE A 61 -14.26 7.53 0.80
N GLY A 62 -12.94 7.65 0.71
CA GLY A 62 -11.99 7.20 1.72
C GLY A 62 -11.79 8.16 2.89
N ASN A 63 -12.77 9.02 3.21
CA ASN A 63 -12.62 10.04 4.27
C ASN A 63 -12.36 9.40 5.64
N LYS A 64 -13.05 8.29 5.94
CA LYS A 64 -12.86 7.55 7.19
C LYS A 64 -11.44 7.02 7.30
N GLU A 65 -10.95 6.36 6.27
CA GLU A 65 -9.61 5.77 6.21
C GLU A 65 -8.54 6.87 6.29
N PHE A 66 -8.73 7.97 5.56
CA PHE A 66 -7.86 9.13 5.60
C PHE A 66 -7.71 9.68 7.02
N LEU A 67 -8.81 9.95 7.71
CA LEU A 67 -8.78 10.51 9.07
C LEU A 67 -8.17 9.54 10.08
N LEU A 68 -8.47 8.24 9.98
CA LEU A 68 -7.84 7.23 10.82
C LEU A 68 -6.33 7.19 10.62
N ASN A 69 -5.87 7.29 9.37
CA ASN A 69 -4.45 7.35 9.05
C ASN A 69 -3.80 8.62 9.60
N VAL A 70 -4.48 9.77 9.50
CA VAL A 70 -4.02 11.04 10.10
C VAL A 70 -3.88 10.91 11.61
N VAL A 71 -4.87 10.35 12.31
CA VAL A 71 -4.82 10.14 13.76
C VAL A 71 -3.65 9.24 14.15
N ASN A 72 -3.51 8.09 13.48
CA ASN A 72 -2.40 7.15 13.76
C ASN A 72 -1.04 7.82 13.51
N TYR A 73 -0.92 8.63 12.46
CA TYR A 73 0.29 9.35 12.11
C TYR A 73 0.67 10.41 13.17
N LEU A 74 -0.32 11.15 13.66
CA LEU A 74 -0.13 12.21 14.66
C LEU A 74 0.16 11.66 16.06
N LEU A 75 -0.38 10.50 16.42
CA LEU A 75 -0.17 9.85 17.72
C LEU A 75 1.06 8.92 17.75
N ASP A 76 1.85 8.93 16.67
CA ASP A 76 3.06 8.13 16.54
C ASP A 76 2.86 6.62 16.73
N ASP A 77 1.70 6.11 16.29
CA ASP A 77 1.42 4.67 16.17
C ASP A 77 2.12 4.07 14.92
N SER A 78 3.29 4.63 14.59
CA SER A 78 4.06 4.41 13.36
C SER A 78 4.67 3.01 13.27
N GLY A 79 4.80 2.32 14.42
CA GLY A 79 5.16 0.90 14.47
C GLY A 79 4.16 -0.01 13.75
N LEU A 80 2.87 0.35 13.71
CA LEU A 80 1.80 -0.43 13.06
C LEU A 80 1.45 0.06 11.64
N ILE A 81 1.70 1.34 11.33
CA ILE A 81 1.47 1.91 9.98
C ILE A 81 2.37 1.24 8.94
N ASN A 82 3.64 0.97 9.29
CA ASN A 82 4.59 0.33 8.39
C ASN A 82 4.22 -1.11 7.98
N ILE A 83 3.37 -1.78 8.77
CA ILE A 83 2.95 -3.17 8.49
C ILE A 83 1.77 -3.21 7.51
N ARG A 84 0.93 -2.15 7.48
CA ARG A 84 -0.20 -2.03 6.55
C ARG A 84 0.18 -1.42 5.19
N ALA A 85 1.25 -0.63 5.15
CA ALA A 85 1.76 0.02 3.93
C ALA A 85 2.75 -0.85 3.13
N LYS A 86 2.86 -2.15 3.44
CA LYS A 86 3.47 -3.09 2.49
C LYS A 86 2.52 -3.23 1.32
N GLU A 87 2.62 -2.30 0.37
CA GLU A 87 2.16 -2.51 -0.99
C GLU A 87 2.68 -3.88 -1.40
N LEU A 88 1.78 -4.85 -1.47
CA LEU A 88 1.98 -5.96 -2.37
C LEU A 88 2.03 -5.30 -3.75
N GLN A 89 3.24 -4.95 -4.20
CA GLN A 89 3.50 -4.77 -5.62
C GLN A 89 3.24 -6.14 -6.23
N ILE A 90 1.99 -6.39 -6.55
CA ILE A 90 1.62 -7.54 -7.35
C ILE A 90 2.30 -7.25 -8.68
N ALA A 91 3.40 -7.95 -8.93
CA ALA A 91 4.07 -7.89 -10.21
C ALA A 91 3.07 -8.42 -11.24
N TYR A 92 2.36 -7.51 -11.90
CA TYR A 92 1.47 -7.87 -12.98
C TYR A 92 2.32 -8.44 -14.11
N LEU A 93 1.88 -9.56 -14.65
CA LEU A 93 2.48 -10.10 -15.86
C LEU A 93 2.22 -9.09 -16.99
N ASP A 94 3.26 -8.75 -17.73
CA ASP A 94 3.15 -7.91 -18.93
C ASP A 94 2.36 -8.70 -19.99
N ALA A 95 1.10 -8.34 -20.19
CA ALA A 95 0.18 -9.07 -21.04
C ALA A 95 0.62 -9.07 -22.52
N GLU A 96 1.26 -7.99 -22.99
CA GLU A 96 1.76 -7.86 -24.35
C GLU A 96 2.94 -8.80 -24.56
N LYS A 97 3.91 -8.78 -23.65
CA LYS A 97 5.06 -9.71 -23.68
C LYS A 97 4.64 -11.17 -23.58
N VAL A 98 3.61 -11.46 -22.78
CA VAL A 98 3.09 -12.82 -22.62
C VAL A 98 2.46 -13.34 -23.90
N ASP A 99 1.73 -12.49 -24.65
CA ASP A 99 1.12 -12.90 -25.91
C ASP A 99 2.20 -13.12 -27.00
N ASP A 100 3.17 -12.21 -27.09
CA ASP A 100 4.28 -12.28 -28.04
C ASP A 100 5.17 -13.51 -27.83
N GLU A 101 5.51 -13.84 -26.58
CA GLU A 101 6.42 -14.95 -26.28
C GLU A 101 5.72 -16.30 -26.06
N LYS A 102 4.37 -16.34 -26.06
CA LYS A 102 3.57 -17.53 -25.73
C LYS A 102 3.99 -18.78 -26.50
N LEU A 103 4.11 -18.66 -27.82
CA LEU A 103 4.43 -19.79 -28.70
C LEU A 103 5.84 -20.33 -28.44
N LYS A 104 6.81 -19.44 -28.17
CA LYS A 104 8.18 -19.81 -27.85
C LYS A 104 8.23 -20.66 -26.58
N TRP A 105 7.57 -20.21 -25.51
CA TRP A 105 7.55 -20.92 -24.23
C TRP A 105 6.77 -22.23 -24.29
N GLN A 106 5.68 -22.29 -25.07
CA GLN A 106 4.94 -23.53 -25.30
C GLN A 106 5.79 -24.59 -26.03
N LEU A 107 6.52 -24.19 -27.08
CA LEU A 107 7.38 -25.11 -27.83
C LEU A 107 8.53 -25.63 -26.97
N ILE A 108 9.17 -24.78 -26.18
CA ILE A 108 10.25 -25.17 -25.26
C ILE A 108 9.75 -26.24 -24.27
N ASN A 109 8.59 -25.99 -23.64
CA ASN A 109 8.04 -26.89 -22.63
C ASN A 109 7.53 -28.23 -23.20
N ILE A 110 7.16 -28.29 -24.49
CA ILE A 110 6.74 -29.53 -25.14
C ILE A 110 7.94 -30.28 -25.75
N ALA A 111 8.84 -29.58 -26.43
CA ALA A 111 9.94 -30.19 -27.15
C ALA A 111 11.00 -30.78 -26.21
N ILE A 112 11.33 -30.10 -25.10
CA ILE A 112 12.37 -30.56 -24.17
C ILE A 112 12.04 -31.95 -23.57
N PRO A 113 10.85 -32.18 -22.99
CA PRO A 113 10.51 -33.50 -22.45
C PRO A 113 10.50 -34.60 -23.50
N LEU A 114 10.02 -34.31 -24.72
CA LEU A 114 9.99 -35.27 -25.82
C LEU A 114 11.40 -35.66 -26.25
N VAL A 115 12.30 -34.69 -26.43
CA VAL A 115 13.70 -34.94 -26.77
C VAL A 115 14.40 -35.76 -25.68
N LEU A 116 14.16 -35.44 -24.41
CA LEU A 116 14.67 -36.24 -23.29
C LEU A 116 14.18 -37.68 -23.32
N LEU A 117 12.89 -37.90 -23.59
CA LEU A 117 12.29 -39.23 -23.66
C LEU A 117 12.89 -40.05 -24.82
N PHE A 118 13.07 -39.43 -26.00
CA PHE A 118 13.73 -40.04 -27.14
C PHE A 118 15.20 -40.37 -26.84
N ALA A 119 15.94 -39.45 -26.21
CA ALA A 119 17.34 -39.67 -25.85
C ALA A 119 17.48 -40.84 -24.85
N PHE A 120 16.62 -40.90 -23.83
CA PHE A 120 16.59 -42.03 -22.88
C PHE A 120 16.24 -43.34 -23.55
N GLY A 121 15.20 -43.35 -24.40
CA GLY A 121 14.80 -44.55 -25.15
C GLY A 121 15.93 -45.05 -26.07
N TYR A 122 16.63 -44.14 -26.74
CA TYR A 122 17.77 -44.46 -27.59
C TYR A 122 18.95 -45.02 -26.78
N LEU A 123 19.37 -44.34 -25.71
CA LEU A 123 20.44 -44.79 -24.83
C LEU A 123 20.14 -46.18 -24.25
N PHE A 124 18.92 -46.38 -23.76
CA PHE A 124 18.49 -47.65 -23.18
C PHE A 124 18.57 -48.79 -24.20
N ASN A 125 18.06 -48.58 -25.42
CA ASN A 125 18.15 -49.58 -26.48
C ASN A 125 19.60 -49.87 -26.92
N TYR A 126 20.44 -48.83 -26.99
CA TYR A 126 21.86 -48.97 -27.32
C TYR A 126 22.61 -49.81 -26.27
N PHE A 127 22.44 -49.51 -24.98
CA PHE A 127 23.04 -50.30 -23.91
C PHE A 127 22.48 -51.72 -23.83
N ARG A 128 21.18 -51.91 -24.07
CA ARG A 128 20.56 -53.25 -24.11
C ARG A 128 21.17 -54.12 -25.21
N LYS A 129 21.32 -53.57 -26.43
CA LYS A 129 21.94 -54.28 -27.56
C LYS A 129 23.39 -54.68 -27.26
N LYS A 130 24.17 -53.85 -26.56
CA LYS A 130 25.57 -54.14 -26.24
C LYS A 130 25.76 -55.20 -25.15
N LYS A 131 24.77 -55.42 -24.27
CA LYS A 131 24.89 -56.31 -23.11
C LYS A 131 24.18 -57.66 -23.28
N TYR A 132 23.14 -57.73 -24.11
CA TYR A 132 22.26 -58.91 -24.21
C TYR A 132 22.10 -59.48 -25.63
N SER A 133 22.80 -58.94 -26.63
CA SER A 133 22.86 -59.48 -27.99
C SER A 133 24.29 -59.51 -28.51
#